data_AF-A0A7C1G5Q2-F1
#
_entry.id   AF-A0A7C1G5Q2-F1
#
_cell.length_a   1.000
_cell.length_b   1.000
_cell.length_c   1.000
_cell.angle_alpha   90.00
_cell.angle_beta   90.00
_cell.angle_gamma   90.00
#
_symmetry.space_group_name_H-M   'P 1'
#
loop_
_entity.id
_entity.type
_entity.pdbx_description
1 polymer ?
#
loop_
_entity_poly.entity_id
_entity_poly.type
_entity_poly.pdbx_seq_one_letter_code
_entity_poly.pdbx_strand_id
1 'polypeptide(L)'
;MGILDGFKRFLAIGSENTQKEESMSEEKKMTPEEANEYMNEKMLFTPRMFKVINQLNPEGGKTFADFYNSFWKDGALSRKVKELIFMAGGVAYMSPRCIIHVYPAVKAGATVEEVFEAASIGCLLAGFVPNGPGIPYAFEYAVKCVDLAQKIEKGEDWEYLPEPKFDHGVF
;
A
#
# COMPACT_ATOMS: atom_id res chain seq x y z
N MET A 1 -46.73 24.41 -22.16
CA MET A 1 -45.83 24.05 -21.04
C MET A 1 -45.15 25.32 -20.59
N GLY A 2 -45.66 25.91 -19.49
CA GLY A 2 -45.32 27.26 -19.06
C GLY A 2 -44.05 27.30 -18.22
N ILE A 3 -43.41 28.46 -18.19
CA ILE A 3 -42.20 28.79 -17.40
C ILE A 3 -42.35 28.38 -15.91
N LEU A 4 -43.58 28.39 -15.39
CA LEU A 4 -43.93 27.96 -14.03
C LEU A 4 -43.70 26.46 -13.77
N ASP A 5 -43.85 25.58 -14.77
CA ASP A 5 -43.58 24.13 -14.62
C ASP A 5 -42.07 23.86 -14.54
N GLY A 6 -41.27 24.62 -15.31
CA GLY A 6 -39.81 24.55 -15.25
C GLY A 6 -39.27 24.99 -13.89
N PHE A 7 -39.87 26.03 -13.30
CA PHE A 7 -39.49 26.53 -11.97
C PHE A 7 -39.81 25.54 -10.86
N LYS A 8 -41.00 24.90 -10.91
CA LYS A 8 -41.36 23.84 -9.94
C LYS A 8 -40.43 22.62 -10.04
N ARG A 9 -40.06 22.23 -11.26
CA ARG A 9 -39.13 21.11 -11.49
C ARG A 9 -37.72 21.42 -10.98
N PHE A 10 -37.25 22.66 -11.16
CA PHE A 10 -35.96 23.11 -10.65
C PHE A 10 -35.93 23.13 -9.10
N LEU A 11 -37.00 23.62 -8.46
CA LEU A 11 -37.11 23.61 -7.00
C LEU A 11 -37.23 22.20 -6.42
N ALA A 12 -37.94 21.28 -7.09
CA ALA A 12 -38.04 19.88 -6.69
C ALA A 12 -36.69 19.15 -6.76
N ILE A 13 -35.91 19.39 -7.83
CA ILE A 13 -34.54 18.86 -7.95
C ILE A 13 -33.65 19.45 -6.85
N GLY A 14 -33.81 20.73 -6.54
CA GLY A 14 -33.10 21.38 -5.43
C GLY A 14 -33.39 20.73 -4.08
N SER A 15 -34.66 20.45 -3.77
CA SER A 15 -35.08 19.80 -2.52
C SER A 15 -34.70 18.31 -2.43
N GLU A 16 -34.73 17.59 -3.56
CA GLU A 16 -34.27 16.20 -3.61
C GLU A 16 -32.75 16.10 -3.39
N ASN A 17 -31.97 17.05 -3.92
CA ASN A 17 -30.53 17.13 -3.67
C ASN A 17 -30.23 17.50 -2.21
N THR A 18 -31.00 18.41 -1.60
CA THR A 18 -30.81 18.76 -0.18
C THR A 18 -31.17 17.60 0.74
N GLN A 19 -32.25 16.85 0.43
CA GLN A 19 -32.62 15.65 1.19
C GLN A 19 -31.63 14.50 0.99
N LYS A 20 -31.01 14.37 -0.19
CA LYS A 20 -29.92 13.39 -0.41
C LYS A 20 -28.66 13.76 0.39
N GLU A 21 -28.30 15.04 0.41
CA GLU A 21 -27.17 15.55 1.20
C GLU A 21 -27.41 15.40 2.71
N GLU A 22 -28.62 15.66 3.20
CA GLU A 22 -29.02 15.44 4.61
C GLU A 22 -29.17 13.95 4.96
N SER A 23 -29.52 13.07 4.01
CA SER A 23 -29.57 11.62 4.25
C SER A 23 -28.19 10.94 4.23
N MET A 24 -27.17 11.61 3.69
CA MET A 24 -25.77 11.16 3.72
C MET A 24 -25.05 11.58 5.00
N SER A 25 -25.67 12.39 5.86
CA SER A 25 -25.12 12.75 7.16
C SER A 25 -25.65 11.85 8.26
N GLU A 26 -25.23 10.59 8.28
CA GLU A 26 -25.12 9.78 9.52
C GLU A 26 -24.37 8.44 9.32
N GLU A 27 -23.60 8.28 8.24
CA GLU A 27 -22.56 7.24 8.25
C GLU A 27 -21.49 7.66 9.28
N LYS A 28 -21.38 6.90 10.36
CA LYS A 28 -20.33 7.06 11.37
C LYS A 28 -18.98 7.12 10.66
N LYS A 29 -18.38 8.32 10.59
CA LYS A 29 -17.07 8.51 9.98
C LYS A 29 -16.05 7.68 10.75
N MET A 30 -15.33 6.84 10.03
CA MET A 30 -14.28 5.98 10.55
C MET A 30 -13.22 6.82 11.27
N THR A 31 -12.77 6.38 12.45
CA THR A 31 -11.65 7.04 13.15
C THR A 31 -10.31 6.74 12.45
N PRO A 32 -9.25 7.53 12.69
CA PRO A 32 -7.92 7.23 12.16
C PRO A 32 -7.43 5.82 12.53
N GLU A 33 -7.72 5.37 13.75
CA GLU A 33 -7.36 4.04 14.25
C GLU A 33 -8.15 2.94 13.54
N GLU A 34 -9.47 3.10 13.41
CA GLU A 34 -10.32 2.18 12.65
C GLU A 34 -9.85 2.08 11.19
N ALA A 35 -9.41 3.19 10.58
CA ALA A 35 -8.84 3.18 9.23
C ALA A 35 -7.49 2.46 9.17
N ASN A 36 -6.60 2.70 10.13
CA ASN A 36 -5.33 1.98 10.21
C ASN A 36 -5.53 0.47 10.34
N GLU A 37 -6.47 0.03 11.17
CA GLU A 37 -6.82 -1.38 11.34
C GLU A 37 -7.42 -1.96 10.06
N TYR A 38 -8.36 -1.25 9.43
CA TYR A 38 -8.95 -1.67 8.15
C TYR A 38 -7.89 -1.85 7.05
N MET A 39 -6.93 -0.92 6.97
CA MET A 39 -5.81 -1.04 6.05
C MET A 39 -4.96 -2.26 6.37
N ASN A 40 -4.62 -2.50 7.64
CA ASN A 40 -3.86 -3.67 8.04
C ASN A 40 -4.56 -4.98 7.66
N GLU A 41 -5.88 -5.07 7.86
CA GLU A 41 -6.67 -6.25 7.49
C GLU A 41 -6.71 -6.48 5.98
N LYS A 42 -6.96 -5.44 5.19
CA LYS A 42 -7.07 -5.56 3.72
C LYS A 42 -5.72 -5.68 3.03
N MET A 43 -4.71 -4.99 3.54
CA MET A 43 -3.40 -4.85 2.90
C MET A 43 -2.33 -5.74 3.54
N LEU A 44 -2.61 -6.39 4.67
CA LEU A 44 -1.66 -7.11 5.53
C LEU A 44 -0.61 -6.21 6.21
N PHE A 45 -0.74 -4.89 6.08
CA PHE A 45 0.06 -3.88 6.78
C PHE A 45 -0.57 -2.49 6.60
N THR A 46 -0.16 -1.54 7.43
CA THR A 46 -0.54 -0.14 7.27
C THR A 46 0.71 0.67 6.94
N PRO A 47 0.87 1.12 5.68
CA PRO A 47 2.04 1.91 5.28
C PRO A 47 2.15 3.16 6.14
N ARG A 48 3.37 3.51 6.53
CA ARG A 48 3.61 4.66 7.42
C ARG A 48 3.03 5.98 6.90
N MET A 49 3.05 6.21 5.59
CA MET A 49 2.41 7.38 4.97
C MET A 49 0.91 7.46 5.30
N PHE A 50 0.23 6.31 5.37
CA PHE A 50 -1.19 6.25 5.68
C PHE A 50 -1.48 6.46 7.16
N LYS A 51 -0.56 6.14 8.07
CA LYS A 51 -0.70 6.52 9.49
C LYS A 51 -0.86 8.03 9.66
N VAL A 52 -0.24 8.84 8.79
CA VAL A 52 -0.39 10.29 8.76
C VAL A 52 -1.66 10.71 7.99
N ILE A 53 -1.89 10.16 6.79
CA ILE A 53 -3.07 10.49 5.97
C ILE A 53 -4.35 10.21 6.75
N ASN A 54 -4.42 9.09 7.47
CA ASN A 54 -5.60 8.68 8.21
C ASN A 54 -5.95 9.62 9.37
N GLN A 55 -4.99 10.41 9.89
CA GLN A 55 -5.30 11.45 10.89
C GLN A 55 -6.12 12.61 10.30
N LEU A 56 -6.00 12.84 8.99
CA LEU A 56 -6.67 13.94 8.29
C LEU A 56 -7.85 13.47 7.44
N ASN A 57 -7.74 12.27 6.85
CA ASN A 57 -8.73 11.69 5.96
C ASN A 57 -8.76 10.14 6.07
N PRO A 58 -9.42 9.59 7.10
CA PRO A 58 -9.62 8.13 7.26
C PRO A 58 -10.28 7.46 6.05
N GLU A 59 -11.24 8.14 5.40
CA GLU A 59 -11.95 7.65 4.22
C GLU A 59 -11.00 7.43 3.03
N GLY A 60 -10.00 8.30 2.87
CA GLY A 60 -8.94 8.15 1.88
C GLY A 60 -8.11 6.88 2.09
N GLY A 61 -7.77 6.55 3.34
CA GLY A 61 -7.09 5.31 3.71
C GLY A 61 -7.91 4.07 3.37
N LYS A 62 -9.20 4.06 3.76
CA LYS A 62 -10.12 2.98 3.42
C LYS A 62 -10.22 2.78 1.90
N THR A 63 -10.42 3.86 1.16
CA THR A 63 -10.55 3.83 -0.31
C THR A 63 -9.29 3.27 -0.97
N PHE A 64 -8.11 3.69 -0.51
CA PHE A 64 -6.86 3.14 -1.00
C PHE A 64 -6.72 1.64 -0.69
N ALA A 65 -7.10 1.20 0.52
CA ALA A 65 -7.04 -0.20 0.91
C ALA A 65 -7.93 -1.08 0.02
N ASP A 66 -9.13 -0.61 -0.30
CA ASP A 66 -10.07 -1.31 -1.18
C ASP A 66 -9.51 -1.43 -2.60
N PHE A 67 -8.96 -0.34 -3.15
CA PHE A 67 -8.28 -0.33 -4.45
C PHE A 67 -7.07 -1.26 -4.46
N TYR A 68 -6.17 -1.15 -3.47
CA TYR A 68 -4.98 -1.98 -3.33
C TYR A 68 -5.35 -3.47 -3.27
N ASN A 69 -6.29 -3.83 -2.40
CA ASN A 69 -6.72 -5.22 -2.23
C ASN A 69 -7.41 -5.80 -3.48
N SER A 70 -7.97 -4.96 -4.36
CA SER A 70 -8.55 -5.44 -5.63
C SER A 70 -7.53 -6.15 -6.53
N PHE A 71 -6.24 -5.77 -6.45
CA PHE A 71 -5.14 -6.41 -7.17
C PHE A 71 -4.44 -7.51 -6.35
N TRP A 72 -4.30 -7.31 -5.03
CA TRP A 72 -3.51 -8.22 -4.19
C TRP A 72 -4.27 -9.41 -3.61
N LYS A 73 -5.61 -9.37 -3.52
CA LYS A 73 -6.40 -10.53 -3.10
C LYS A 73 -6.08 -11.76 -3.95
N ASP A 74 -6.29 -12.94 -3.39
CA ASP A 74 -6.09 -14.20 -4.12
C ASP A 74 -6.89 -14.24 -5.43
N GLY A 75 -6.27 -14.86 -6.45
CA GLY A 75 -6.86 -15.10 -7.76
C GLY A 75 -6.10 -16.22 -8.45
N ALA A 76 -5.79 -16.06 -9.75
CA ALA A 76 -4.94 -17.02 -10.47
C ALA A 76 -3.53 -17.16 -9.85
N LEU A 77 -3.03 -16.09 -9.23
CA LEU A 77 -1.87 -16.11 -8.35
C LEU A 77 -2.36 -15.84 -6.92
N SER A 78 -1.78 -16.54 -5.94
CA SER A 78 -2.02 -16.23 -4.54
C SER A 78 -1.41 -14.88 -4.17
N ARG A 79 -1.96 -14.23 -3.15
CA ARG A 79 -1.43 -12.99 -2.59
C ARG A 79 0.04 -13.13 -2.24
N LYS A 80 0.43 -14.24 -1.60
CA LYS A 80 1.82 -14.56 -1.28
C LYS A 80 2.74 -14.43 -2.50
N VAL A 81 2.39 -15.09 -3.59
CA VAL A 81 3.17 -15.07 -4.84
C VAL A 81 3.22 -13.66 -5.42
N LYS A 82 2.09 -12.97 -5.42
CA LYS A 82 1.99 -11.60 -5.93
C LYS A 82 2.89 -10.63 -5.12
N GLU A 83 2.87 -10.70 -3.80
CA GLU A 83 3.71 -9.86 -2.92
C GLU A 83 5.21 -10.18 -3.12
N LEU A 84 5.58 -11.46 -3.27
CA LEU A 84 6.96 -11.87 -3.58
C LEU A 84 7.44 -11.32 -4.93
N ILE A 85 6.59 -11.33 -5.97
CA ILE A 85 6.91 -10.74 -7.28
C ILE A 85 7.16 -9.23 -7.16
N PHE A 86 6.30 -8.51 -6.44
CA PHE A 86 6.46 -7.07 -6.26
C PHE A 86 7.70 -6.72 -5.46
N MET A 87 7.97 -7.48 -4.39
CA MET A 87 9.18 -7.38 -3.60
C MET A 87 10.43 -7.58 -4.46
N ALA A 88 10.46 -8.61 -5.31
CA ALA A 88 11.56 -8.85 -6.25
C ALA A 88 11.76 -7.68 -7.23
N GLY A 89 10.67 -7.08 -7.72
CA GLY A 89 10.74 -5.83 -8.50
C GLY A 89 11.31 -4.65 -7.69
N GLY A 90 10.98 -4.57 -6.41
CA GLY A 90 11.58 -3.61 -5.48
C GLY A 90 13.09 -3.78 -5.30
N VAL A 91 13.56 -5.03 -5.25
CA VAL A 91 15.00 -5.35 -5.25
C VAL A 91 15.65 -4.92 -6.56
N ALA A 92 15.04 -5.28 -7.69
CA ALA A 92 15.56 -4.95 -9.03
C ALA A 92 15.66 -3.42 -9.26
N TYR A 93 14.68 -2.68 -8.72
CA TYR A 93 14.64 -1.22 -8.78
C TYR A 93 15.42 -0.54 -7.64
N MET A 94 16.04 -1.32 -6.75
CA MET A 94 16.70 -0.85 -5.53
C MET A 94 15.86 0.15 -4.73
N SER A 95 14.55 -0.10 -4.60
CA SER A 95 13.64 0.81 -3.91
C SER A 95 13.40 0.34 -2.48
N PRO A 96 13.85 1.10 -1.47
CA PRO A 96 13.63 0.70 -0.09
C PRO A 96 12.12 0.76 0.26
N ARG A 97 11.37 1.64 -0.40
CA ARG A 97 9.91 1.74 -0.23
C ARG A 97 9.14 0.58 -0.87
N CYS A 98 9.77 -0.19 -1.75
CA CYS A 98 9.14 -1.34 -2.40
C CYS A 98 9.51 -2.66 -1.73
N ILE A 99 10.72 -2.80 -1.18
CA ILE A 99 11.09 -4.04 -0.48
C ILE A 99 10.36 -4.24 0.85
N ILE A 100 9.63 -3.24 1.35
CA ILE A 100 8.71 -3.41 2.50
C ILE A 100 7.66 -4.51 2.26
N HIS A 101 7.41 -4.88 1.00
CA HIS A 101 6.49 -5.95 0.64
C HIS A 101 6.92 -7.35 1.14
N VAL A 102 8.13 -7.49 1.68
CA VAL A 102 8.50 -8.66 2.50
C VAL A 102 7.50 -8.87 3.64
N TYR A 103 7.03 -7.80 4.30
CA TYR A 103 6.10 -7.90 5.41
C TYR A 103 4.75 -8.52 5.02
N PRO A 104 3.97 -7.96 4.07
CA PRO A 104 2.73 -8.58 3.63
C PRO A 104 2.96 -9.95 2.97
N ALA A 105 4.11 -10.21 2.34
CA ALA A 105 4.44 -11.55 1.84
C ALA A 105 4.54 -12.59 2.97
N VAL A 106 5.31 -12.29 4.02
CA VAL A 106 5.44 -13.18 5.20
C VAL A 106 4.11 -13.32 5.93
N LYS A 107 3.33 -12.24 6.08
CA LYS A 107 1.95 -12.30 6.61
C LYS A 107 1.01 -13.15 5.76
N ALA A 108 1.24 -13.24 4.45
CA ALA A 108 0.54 -14.13 3.53
C ALA A 108 1.11 -15.56 3.53
N GLY A 109 2.08 -15.88 4.39
CA GLY A 109 2.64 -17.22 4.56
C GLY A 109 3.90 -17.49 3.74
N ALA A 110 4.62 -16.45 3.28
CA ALA A 110 5.96 -16.64 2.71
C ALA A 110 6.97 -17.05 3.77
N THR A 111 7.79 -18.05 3.45
CA THR A 111 8.94 -18.42 4.28
C THR A 111 10.16 -17.55 3.95
N VAL A 112 11.15 -17.54 4.84
CA VAL A 112 12.45 -16.89 4.57
C VAL A 112 13.10 -17.44 3.29
N GLU A 113 12.98 -18.74 3.01
CA GLU A 113 13.53 -19.37 1.80
C GLU A 113 12.81 -18.86 0.54
N GLU A 114 11.48 -18.74 0.56
CA GLU A 114 10.74 -18.18 -0.57
C GLU A 114 11.10 -16.71 -0.82
N VAL A 115 11.31 -15.93 0.24
CA VAL A 115 11.81 -14.55 0.15
C VAL A 115 13.22 -14.52 -0.43
N PHE A 116 14.12 -15.40 0.00
CA PHE A 116 15.48 -15.50 -0.50
C PHE A 116 15.51 -15.82 -2.01
N GLU A 117 14.73 -16.80 -2.47
CA GLU A 117 14.68 -17.13 -3.89
C GLU A 117 14.13 -15.97 -4.73
N ALA A 118 13.02 -15.36 -4.28
CA ALA A 118 12.43 -14.21 -4.99
C ALA A 118 13.36 -13.00 -5.02
N ALA A 119 14.01 -12.66 -3.91
CA ALA A 119 14.98 -11.57 -3.82
C ALA A 119 16.21 -11.83 -4.71
N SER A 120 16.64 -13.09 -4.80
CA SER A 120 17.73 -13.51 -5.70
C SER A 120 17.36 -13.27 -7.17
N ILE A 121 16.12 -13.59 -7.58
CA ILE A 121 15.62 -13.26 -8.92
C ILE A 121 15.56 -11.74 -9.12
N GLY A 122 15.08 -10.98 -8.13
CA GLY A 122 15.10 -9.51 -8.16
C GLY A 122 16.50 -8.92 -8.38
N CYS A 123 17.51 -9.48 -7.71
CA CYS A 123 18.91 -9.11 -7.88
C CYS A 123 19.38 -9.34 -9.32
N LEU A 124 19.08 -10.51 -9.90
CA LEU A 124 19.43 -10.83 -11.29
C LEU A 124 18.68 -9.94 -12.29
N LEU A 125 17.42 -9.59 -12.02
CA LEU A 125 16.63 -8.68 -12.84
C LEU A 125 17.19 -7.25 -12.90
N ALA A 126 17.94 -6.81 -11.87
CA ALA A 126 18.65 -5.52 -11.90
C ALA A 126 19.69 -5.45 -13.04
N GLY A 127 20.16 -6.61 -13.51
CA GLY A 127 21.08 -6.74 -14.63
C GLY A 127 22.46 -6.10 -14.39
N PHE A 128 23.26 -6.08 -15.45
CA PHE A 128 24.53 -5.36 -15.47
C PHE A 128 24.33 -4.04 -16.19
N VAL A 129 24.44 -2.93 -15.45
CA VAL A 129 24.27 -1.58 -15.98
C VAL A 129 25.64 -0.91 -16.04
N PRO A 130 26.25 -0.70 -17.23
CA PRO A 130 27.48 0.06 -17.36
C PRO A 130 27.30 1.46 -16.76
N ASN A 131 28.18 1.85 -15.83
CA ASN A 131 28.09 3.10 -15.07
C ASN A 131 26.81 3.27 -14.23
N GLY A 132 26.14 2.17 -13.87
CA GLY A 132 24.93 2.17 -13.04
C GLY A 132 25.04 1.20 -11.86
N PRO A 133 24.00 1.19 -10.99
CA PRO A 133 24.00 0.38 -9.79
C PRO A 133 23.97 -1.13 -10.08
N GLY A 134 23.00 -1.60 -10.87
CA GLY A 134 22.87 -3.01 -11.28
C GLY A 134 22.91 -4.02 -10.13
N ILE A 135 23.38 -5.24 -10.42
CA ILE A 135 23.50 -6.35 -9.46
C ILE A 135 24.23 -6.00 -8.15
N PRO A 136 25.41 -5.35 -8.14
CA PRO A 136 26.12 -5.07 -6.88
C PRO A 136 25.29 -4.29 -5.86
N TYR A 137 24.50 -3.32 -6.32
CA TYR A 137 23.62 -2.54 -5.44
C TYR A 137 22.34 -3.30 -5.10
N ALA A 138 21.74 -3.97 -6.08
CA ALA A 138 20.54 -4.77 -5.85
C ALA A 138 20.78 -5.90 -4.82
N PHE A 139 22.02 -6.41 -4.73
CA PHE A 139 22.41 -7.38 -3.71
C PHE A 139 22.17 -6.87 -2.28
N GLU A 140 22.44 -5.59 -1.99
CA GLU A 140 22.15 -5.02 -0.67
C GLU A 140 20.66 -5.05 -0.34
N TYR A 141 19.81 -4.81 -1.33
CA TYR A 141 18.35 -4.87 -1.18
C TYR A 141 17.87 -6.30 -1.02
N ALA A 142 18.46 -7.26 -1.73
CA ALA A 142 18.16 -8.67 -1.56
C ALA A 142 18.51 -9.17 -0.16
N VAL A 143 19.69 -8.83 0.37
CA VAL A 143 20.11 -9.16 1.73
C VAL A 143 19.17 -8.53 2.76
N LYS A 144 18.77 -7.27 2.57
CA LYS A 144 17.78 -6.61 3.44
C LYS A 144 16.45 -7.35 3.45
N CYS A 145 15.99 -7.90 2.32
CA CYS A 145 14.75 -8.66 2.28
C CYS A 145 14.82 -9.92 3.15
N VAL A 146 15.94 -10.64 3.10
CA VAL A 146 16.15 -11.85 3.91
C VAL A 146 16.24 -11.52 5.40
N ASP A 147 16.99 -10.48 5.76
CA ASP A 147 17.09 -10.00 7.15
C ASP A 147 15.71 -9.60 7.69
N LEU A 148 14.93 -8.86 6.90
CA LEU A 148 13.55 -8.49 7.26
C LEU A 148 12.67 -9.70 7.48
N ALA A 149 12.68 -10.68 6.57
CA ALA A 149 11.87 -11.88 6.70
C ALA A 149 12.19 -12.64 8.01
N GLN A 150 13.49 -12.78 8.34
CA GLN A 150 13.93 -13.42 9.58
C GLN A 150 13.47 -12.66 10.82
N LYS A 151 13.54 -11.32 10.81
CA LYS A 151 13.05 -10.47 11.90
C LYS A 151 11.54 -10.62 12.09
N ILE A 152 10.79 -10.61 11.00
CA ILE A 152 9.33 -10.75 11.02
C ILE A 152 8.93 -12.12 11.59
N GLU A 153 9.60 -13.21 11.18
CA GLU A 153 9.36 -14.54 11.74
C GLU A 153 9.62 -14.62 13.25
N LYS A 154 10.63 -13.88 13.74
CA LYS A 154 10.94 -13.78 15.18
C LYS A 154 10.00 -12.84 15.94
N GLY A 155 9.08 -12.15 15.25
CA GLY A 155 8.20 -11.15 15.86
C GLY A 155 8.91 -9.84 16.23
N GLU A 156 10.09 -9.59 15.66
CA GLU A 156 10.80 -8.32 15.81
C GLU A 156 10.13 -7.21 14.97
N ASP A 157 10.45 -5.95 15.28
CA ASP A 157 9.95 -4.83 14.49
C ASP A 157 10.53 -4.86 13.06
N TRP A 158 9.67 -4.63 12.08
CA TRP A 158 9.97 -4.82 10.66
C TRP A 158 10.25 -3.50 9.92
N GLU A 159 9.88 -2.37 10.53
CA GLU A 159 10.10 -1.06 9.92
C GLU A 159 11.59 -0.72 9.99
N TYR A 160 12.28 -0.88 8.87
CA TYR A 160 13.72 -0.61 8.76
C TYR A 160 14.02 0.75 8.12
N LEU A 161 13.01 1.43 7.57
CA LEU A 161 13.17 2.75 6.96
C LEU A 161 13.28 3.80 8.07
N PRO A 162 14.37 4.59 8.11
CA PRO A 162 14.44 5.70 9.04
C PRO A 162 13.35 6.73 8.75
N GLU A 163 13.01 7.52 9.78
CA GLU A 163 12.25 8.75 9.65
C GLU A 163 12.79 9.60 8.47
N PRO A 164 11.95 10.00 7.49
CA PRO A 164 12.38 10.87 6.41
C PRO A 164 12.96 12.13 7.01
N LYS A 165 14.23 12.38 6.69
CA LYS A 165 14.84 13.69 6.93
C LYS A 165 14.58 14.51 5.68
N PHE A 166 13.88 15.62 5.85
CA PHE A 166 13.66 16.60 4.80
C PHE A 166 14.75 17.67 4.90
N ASP A 167 16.02 17.26 4.83
CA ASP A 167 17.19 18.13 4.81
C ASP A 167 17.53 18.50 3.37
N HIS A 168 16.65 19.27 2.73
CA HIS A 168 16.90 19.90 1.42
C HIS A 168 17.67 19.03 0.40
N GLY A 169 17.13 17.83 0.15
CA GLY A 169 17.27 17.09 -1.12
C GLY A 169 18.68 16.84 -1.63
N VAL A 170 19.20 15.65 -1.36
CA VAL A 170 20.04 14.94 -2.33
C VAL A 170 19.40 13.56 -2.52
N PHE A 171 18.81 13.36 -3.70
CA PHE A 171 18.48 12.03 -4.20
C PHE A 171 19.76 11.27 -4.52
#